data_AF-A0A7Y3RK95-F1
#
_entry.id   AF-A0A7Y3RK95-F1
#
_cell.length_a   1.000
_cell.length_b   1.000
_cell.length_c   1.000
_cell.angle_alpha   90.00
_cell.angle_beta   90.00
_cell.angle_gamma   90.00
#
_symmetry.space_group_name_H-M   'P 1'
#
loop_
_entity.id
_entity.type
_entity.pdbx_description
1 polymer ?
#
loop_
_entity_poly.entity_id
_entity_poly.type
_entity_poly.pdbx_seq_one_letter_code
_entity_poly.pdbx_strand_id
1 'polypeptide(L)'
;MKGMRSDIRSGPAALRVLRGISLSLGLLFLALQPAHAQDDPGSVVLKIARFTTWPASAEFGQTFRICLRDDDPAFGRFVSLEEKTVGQKPVSLHAVPPSLLIARPCHLVYFSNGFADPQTVAGLKLRPVLTISPQPGFAMLGGVVEIGQTPGRFSIVIDRQTVIDHPLTVSAQLLAMAQEASQ
;
A
#
# COMPACT_ATOMS: atom_id res chain seq x y z
N MET A 1 60.23 37.97 -26.56
CA MET A 1 60.87 37.71 -27.88
C MET A 1 61.29 36.25 -27.87
N LYS A 2 60.51 35.35 -28.48
CA LYS A 2 60.53 34.92 -29.90
C LYS A 2 61.38 33.64 -30.05
N GLY A 3 60.74 32.55 -30.51
CA GLY A 3 61.36 31.27 -30.84
C GLY A 3 60.53 30.09 -30.33
N MET A 4 59.44 29.64 -30.97
CA MET A 4 59.28 29.07 -32.32
C MET A 4 59.81 27.62 -32.44
N ARG A 5 58.85 26.67 -32.45
CA ARG A 5 58.73 25.40 -33.24
C ARG A 5 59.88 24.38 -33.13
N SER A 6 59.71 23.07 -33.25
CA SER A 6 58.76 22.27 -34.04
C SER A 6 58.77 20.82 -33.53
N ASP A 7 57.67 20.13 -33.83
CA ASP A 7 57.44 18.68 -33.85
C ASP A 7 58.65 17.80 -34.23
N ILE A 8 58.60 16.49 -33.88
CA ILE A 8 58.53 15.37 -34.86
C ILE A 8 58.70 13.97 -34.22
N ARG A 9 57.65 13.14 -34.42
CA ARG A 9 57.59 11.69 -34.79
C ARG A 9 57.71 10.51 -33.80
N SER A 10 56.61 9.71 -33.83
CA SER A 10 56.52 8.26 -34.14
C SER A 10 57.12 7.26 -33.14
N GLY A 11 56.35 6.48 -32.36
CA GLY A 11 55.64 5.22 -32.73
C GLY A 11 56.58 3.98 -32.61
N PRO A 12 56.15 2.70 -32.39
CA PRO A 12 54.83 2.11 -32.18
C PRO A 12 54.74 1.18 -30.93
N ALA A 13 53.62 0.47 -30.83
CA ALA A 13 53.17 -0.45 -29.78
C ALA A 13 54.10 -1.64 -29.44
N ALA A 14 54.05 -2.12 -28.18
CA ALA A 14 53.86 -3.56 -27.88
C ALA A 14 53.72 -3.80 -26.35
N LEU A 15 52.48 -4.07 -25.96
CA LEU A 15 52.01 -5.08 -25.00
C LEU A 15 53.08 -5.90 -24.24
N ARG A 16 53.02 -5.90 -22.89
CA ARG A 16 53.30 -7.10 -22.06
C ARG A 16 52.75 -6.97 -20.63
N VAL A 17 51.56 -7.55 -20.47
CA VAL A 17 51.13 -8.43 -19.37
C VAL A 17 51.55 -8.06 -17.94
N LEU A 18 50.56 -7.72 -17.12
CA LEU A 18 50.23 -8.51 -15.92
C LEU A 18 48.73 -8.49 -15.71
N ARG A 19 48.07 -9.46 -16.37
CA ARG A 19 46.77 -9.98 -15.97
C ARG A 19 46.91 -10.53 -14.56
N GLY A 20 46.20 -9.98 -13.60
CA GLY A 20 46.07 -10.60 -12.29
C GLY A 20 45.67 -9.56 -11.25
N ILE A 21 44.64 -9.86 -10.47
CA ILE A 21 44.12 -9.03 -9.37
C ILE A 21 43.23 -7.87 -9.84
N SER A 22 42.19 -8.16 -10.64
CA SER A 22 41.01 -7.29 -10.67
C SER A 22 39.73 -8.07 -11.02
N LEU A 23 39.56 -9.24 -10.42
CA LEU A 23 38.32 -10.03 -10.53
C LEU A 23 37.74 -10.46 -9.17
N SER A 24 38.47 -10.27 -8.07
CA SER A 24 38.02 -10.69 -6.74
C SER A 24 37.22 -9.63 -5.98
N LEU A 25 37.24 -8.34 -6.39
CA LEU A 25 36.46 -7.29 -5.71
C LEU A 25 35.06 -7.06 -6.30
N GLY A 26 34.78 -7.56 -7.51
CA GLY A 26 33.47 -7.44 -8.14
C GLY A 26 32.41 -8.41 -7.60
N LEU A 27 32.83 -9.55 -7.04
CA LEU A 27 31.91 -10.58 -6.54
C LEU A 27 31.35 -10.30 -5.14
N LEU A 28 31.93 -9.37 -4.37
CA LEU A 28 31.44 -9.07 -3.03
C LEU A 28 30.26 -8.08 -3.01
N PHE A 29 29.99 -7.40 -4.14
CA PHE A 29 28.93 -6.39 -4.21
C PHE A 29 27.54 -6.95 -4.56
N LEU A 30 27.43 -8.21 -5.03
CA LEU A 30 26.16 -8.75 -5.54
C LEU A 30 25.23 -9.33 -4.47
N ALA A 31 25.68 -9.48 -3.22
CA ALA A 31 24.90 -10.15 -2.16
C ALA A 31 24.11 -9.19 -1.26
N LEU A 32 24.27 -7.88 -1.41
CA LEU A 32 23.53 -6.86 -0.65
C LEU A 32 22.45 -6.20 -1.52
N GLN A 33 21.63 -7.00 -2.19
CA GLN A 33 20.34 -6.47 -2.65
C GLN A 33 19.46 -6.32 -1.40
N PRO A 34 18.98 -5.11 -1.05
CA PRO A 34 17.95 -5.01 -0.03
C PRO A 34 16.78 -5.87 -0.52
N ALA A 35 16.34 -6.83 0.29
CA ALA A 35 15.11 -7.55 0.01
C ALA A 35 14.06 -6.48 -0.30
N HIS A 36 13.54 -6.47 -1.55
CA HIS A 36 12.45 -5.57 -1.90
C HIS A 36 11.34 -5.89 -0.90
N ALA A 37 11.12 -5.00 0.05
CA ALA A 37 10.09 -5.15 1.07
C ALA A 37 8.76 -5.05 0.33
N GLN A 38 8.22 -6.21 -0.04
CA GLN A 38 6.88 -6.29 -0.57
C GLN A 38 5.96 -6.04 0.61
N ASP A 39 5.32 -4.86 0.66
CA ASP A 39 4.50 -4.51 1.82
C ASP A 39 3.40 -5.59 2.00
N ASP A 40 3.29 -6.17 3.19
CA ASP A 40 2.19 -7.09 3.46
C ASP A 40 0.86 -6.30 3.47
N PRO A 41 -0.23 -6.78 2.84
CA PRO A 41 -1.53 -6.12 2.80
C PRO A 41 -2.04 -5.63 4.16
N GLY A 42 -1.79 -6.37 5.25
CA GLY A 42 -2.19 -5.93 6.59
C GLY A 42 -1.47 -4.65 7.01
N SER A 43 -0.18 -4.52 6.69
CA SER A 43 0.60 -3.32 6.96
C SER A 43 0.13 -2.11 6.15
N VAL A 44 -0.25 -2.33 4.89
CA VAL A 44 -0.81 -1.29 4.00
C VAL A 44 -2.15 -0.81 4.54
N VAL A 45 -3.04 -1.73 4.92
CA VAL A 45 -4.33 -1.42 5.54
C VAL A 45 -4.16 -0.59 6.81
N LEU A 46 -3.24 -0.99 7.69
CA LEU A 46 -2.98 -0.27 8.93
C LEU A 46 -2.43 1.14 8.67
N LYS A 47 -1.56 1.30 7.67
CA LYS A 47 -1.07 2.60 7.23
C LYS A 47 -2.22 3.50 6.78
N ILE A 48 -3.07 3.02 5.87
CA ILE A 48 -4.24 3.76 5.36
C ILE A 48 -5.16 4.17 6.53
N ALA A 49 -5.44 3.24 7.45
CA ALA A 49 -6.27 3.51 8.62
C ALA A 49 -5.70 4.66 9.48
N ARG A 50 -4.38 4.70 9.70
CA ARG A 50 -3.71 5.77 10.46
C ARG A 50 -3.73 7.13 9.77
N PHE A 51 -3.95 7.15 8.46
CA PHE A 51 -4.11 8.36 7.66
C PHE A 51 -5.58 8.72 7.40
N THR A 52 -6.51 8.06 8.09
CA THR A 52 -7.95 8.30 8.00
C THR A 52 -8.47 8.82 9.33
N THR A 53 -9.37 9.79 9.30
CA THR A 53 -10.03 10.35 10.47
C THR A 53 -11.52 10.05 10.40
N TRP A 54 -12.05 9.52 11.50
CA TRP A 54 -13.47 9.21 11.67
C TRP A 54 -14.19 10.39 12.35
N PRO A 55 -15.48 10.63 12.05
CA PRO A 55 -16.27 11.63 12.75
C PRO A 55 -16.61 11.16 14.16
N ALA A 56 -16.94 12.10 15.05
CA ALA A 56 -17.31 11.78 16.44
C ALA A 56 -18.50 10.80 16.57
N SER A 57 -19.40 10.76 15.57
CA SER A 57 -20.51 9.79 15.52
C SER A 57 -20.07 8.34 15.35
N ALA A 58 -18.82 8.11 14.95
CA ALA A 58 -18.23 6.78 14.78
C ALA A 58 -17.34 6.37 15.95
N GLU A 59 -17.28 7.18 17.01
CA GLU A 59 -16.57 6.81 18.24
C GLU A 59 -17.38 5.76 19.01
N PHE A 60 -16.93 4.51 18.93
CA PHE A 60 -17.49 3.42 19.73
C PHE A 60 -16.40 2.47 20.22
N GLY A 61 -16.64 1.88 21.40
CA GLY A 61 -15.73 0.90 22.00
C GLY A 61 -14.34 1.45 22.34
N GLN A 62 -13.53 0.58 22.93
CA GLN A 62 -12.15 0.90 23.32
C GLN A 62 -11.12 0.42 22.29
N THR A 63 -11.55 -0.34 21.28
CA THR A 63 -10.70 -0.95 20.25
C THR A 63 -11.01 -0.40 18.86
N PHE A 64 -10.00 -0.41 17.99
CA PHE A 64 -10.17 -0.16 16.57
C PHE A 64 -10.57 -1.46 15.87
N ARG A 65 -11.87 -1.60 15.61
CA ARG A 65 -12.44 -2.81 15.01
C ARG A 65 -12.18 -2.87 13.50
N ILE A 66 -11.45 -3.89 13.09
CA ILE A 66 -11.29 -4.32 11.69
C ILE A 66 -12.17 -5.53 11.48
N CYS A 67 -13.12 -5.42 10.56
CA CYS A 67 -14.04 -6.51 10.23
C CYS A 67 -13.68 -7.11 8.86
N LEU A 68 -13.74 -8.43 8.80
CA LEU A 68 -13.68 -9.20 7.56
C LEU A 68 -14.88 -10.13 7.55
N ARG A 69 -15.26 -10.59 6.36
CA ARG A 69 -16.19 -11.71 6.29
C ARG A 69 -15.57 -12.94 6.93
N ASP A 70 -16.38 -13.76 7.58
CA ASP A 70 -15.91 -14.99 8.23
C ASP A 70 -15.41 -16.06 7.24
N ASP A 71 -15.82 -15.97 5.98
CA ASP A 71 -15.34 -16.77 4.86
C ASP A 71 -14.13 -16.15 4.11
N ASP A 72 -13.64 -14.97 4.52
CA ASP A 72 -12.53 -14.30 3.85
C ASP A 72 -11.17 -14.92 4.24
N PRO A 73 -10.36 -15.42 3.28
CA PRO A 73 -9.08 -16.07 3.55
C PRO A 73 -8.02 -15.11 4.12
N ALA A 74 -8.22 -13.79 4.03
CA ALA A 74 -7.29 -12.81 4.58
C ALA A 74 -7.27 -12.78 6.11
N PHE A 75 -8.29 -13.31 6.80
CA PHE A 75 -8.41 -13.20 8.26
C PHE A 75 -7.13 -13.62 9.00
N GLY A 76 -6.59 -14.80 8.67
CA GLY A 76 -5.38 -15.33 9.30
C GLY A 76 -4.14 -14.45 9.08
N ARG A 77 -4.06 -13.74 7.96
CA ARG A 77 -2.94 -12.83 7.66
C ARG A 77 -3.01 -11.55 8.49
N PHE A 78 -4.21 -11.15 8.86
CA PHE A 78 -4.45 -9.92 9.59
C PHE A 78 -4.26 -10.08 11.10
N VAL A 79 -4.21 -11.30 11.64
CA VAL A 79 -4.05 -11.58 13.09
C VAL A 79 -2.90 -10.80 13.72
N SER A 80 -1.77 -10.67 13.02
CA SER A 80 -0.60 -9.90 13.50
C SER A 80 -0.89 -8.41 13.75
N LEU A 81 -1.99 -7.87 13.21
CA LEU A 81 -2.41 -6.49 13.41
C LEU A 81 -2.99 -6.26 14.80
N GLU A 82 -3.47 -7.28 15.52
CA GLU A 82 -4.03 -7.12 16.88
C GLU A 82 -2.97 -6.64 17.89
N GLU A 83 -1.68 -6.84 17.59
CA GLU A 83 -0.57 -6.27 18.37
C GLU A 83 -0.32 -4.78 18.11
N LYS A 84 -1.09 -4.17 17.19
CA LYS A 84 -0.87 -2.80 16.72
C LYS A 84 -2.01 -1.90 17.18
N THR A 85 -1.80 -0.60 16.98
CA THR A 85 -2.77 0.45 17.29
C THR A 85 -3.06 1.32 16.06
N VAL A 86 -4.27 1.88 16.05
CA VAL A 86 -4.66 3.02 15.21
C VAL A 86 -4.96 4.18 16.16
N GLY A 87 -4.12 5.22 16.13
CA GLY A 87 -4.11 6.24 17.17
C GLY A 87 -3.82 5.61 18.55
N GLN A 88 -4.74 5.83 19.49
CA GLN A 88 -4.66 5.27 20.85
C GLN A 88 -5.44 3.96 21.02
N LYS A 89 -6.16 3.50 19.99
CA LYS A 89 -6.99 2.30 20.10
C LYS A 89 -6.22 1.05 19.65
N PRO A 90 -6.13 0.00 20.48
CA PRO A 90 -5.62 -1.30 20.04
C PRO A 90 -6.55 -1.89 18.99
N VAL A 91 -5.97 -2.55 17.99
CA VAL A 91 -6.71 -3.20 16.90
C VAL A 91 -7.38 -4.47 17.44
N SER A 92 -8.60 -4.73 16.97
CA SER A 92 -9.30 -5.99 17.22
C SER A 92 -9.94 -6.48 15.93
N LEU A 93 -9.73 -7.76 15.61
CA LEU A 93 -10.27 -8.37 14.40
C LEU A 93 -11.60 -9.06 14.68
N HIS A 94 -12.51 -8.93 13.73
CA HIS A 94 -13.82 -9.56 13.78
C HIS A 94 -14.11 -10.27 12.47
N ALA A 95 -14.25 -11.59 12.55
CA ALA A 95 -14.89 -12.40 11.52
C ALA A 95 -16.41 -12.20 11.65
N VAL A 96 -17.06 -11.78 10.57
CA VAL A 96 -18.48 -11.41 10.56
C VAL A 96 -19.19 -12.15 9.43
N PRO A 97 -20.36 -12.78 9.69
CA PRO A 97 -21.15 -13.36 8.61
C PRO A 97 -21.51 -12.31 7.56
N PRO A 98 -21.52 -12.64 6.25
CA PRO A 98 -21.80 -11.67 5.19
C PRO A 98 -23.10 -10.88 5.42
N SER A 99 -24.15 -11.56 5.90
CA SER A 99 -25.46 -10.95 6.19
C SER A 99 -25.46 -9.90 7.32
N LEU A 100 -24.44 -9.91 8.19
CA LEU A 100 -24.33 -9.01 9.33
C LEU A 100 -23.30 -7.90 9.12
N LEU A 101 -22.50 -7.94 8.06
CA LEU A 101 -21.37 -7.02 7.87
C LEU A 101 -21.82 -5.55 7.83
N ILE A 102 -22.96 -5.26 7.20
CA ILE A 102 -23.56 -3.92 7.14
C ILE A 102 -24.08 -3.47 8.52
N ALA A 103 -24.58 -4.38 9.35
CA ALA A 103 -25.16 -4.02 10.65
C ALA A 103 -24.09 -3.94 11.76
N ARG A 104 -22.95 -4.62 11.60
CA ARG A 104 -21.90 -4.62 12.61
C ARG A 104 -21.21 -3.24 12.71
N PRO A 105 -20.91 -2.78 13.94
CA PRO A 105 -20.09 -1.59 14.15
C PRO A 105 -18.61 -1.93 13.94
N CYS A 106 -18.06 -1.48 12.82
CA CYS A 106 -16.68 -1.65 12.38
C CYS A 106 -16.10 -0.27 12.04
N HIS A 107 -14.83 -0.01 12.38
CA HIS A 107 -14.17 1.21 11.92
C HIS A 107 -13.65 1.02 10.49
N LEU A 108 -13.20 -0.21 10.21
CA LEU A 108 -12.67 -0.63 8.92
C LEU A 108 -13.29 -1.96 8.51
N VAL A 109 -13.66 -2.09 7.25
CA VAL A 109 -14.03 -3.37 6.63
C VAL A 109 -13.06 -3.65 5.49
N TYR A 110 -12.42 -4.82 5.53
CA TYR A 110 -11.55 -5.28 4.47
C TYR A 110 -12.24 -6.39 3.67
N PHE A 111 -12.08 -6.35 2.35
CA PHE A 111 -12.55 -7.39 1.44
C PHE A 111 -11.39 -7.90 0.59
N SER A 112 -11.11 -9.21 0.62
CA SER A 112 -10.22 -9.83 -0.37
C SER A 112 -10.78 -9.72 -1.79
N ASN A 113 -9.92 -9.95 -2.79
CA ASN A 113 -10.35 -9.97 -4.19
C ASN A 113 -11.46 -11.01 -4.41
N GLY A 114 -12.61 -10.59 -4.94
CA GLY A 114 -13.78 -11.43 -5.15
C GLY A 114 -14.72 -11.54 -3.94
N PHE A 115 -14.40 -10.91 -2.80
CA PHE A 115 -15.23 -10.95 -1.58
C PHE A 115 -16.05 -9.67 -1.37
N ALA A 116 -15.80 -8.62 -2.15
CA ALA A 116 -16.57 -7.38 -2.12
C ALA A 116 -17.84 -7.52 -2.97
N ASP A 117 -18.96 -7.89 -2.36
CA ASP A 117 -20.24 -7.91 -3.04
C ASP A 117 -20.82 -6.48 -3.19
N PRO A 118 -21.36 -6.09 -4.35
CA PRO A 118 -21.81 -4.72 -4.59
C PRO A 118 -22.88 -4.23 -3.63
N GLN A 119 -23.75 -5.12 -3.13
CA GLN A 119 -24.85 -4.74 -2.23
C GLN A 119 -24.32 -4.34 -0.85
N THR A 120 -23.37 -5.11 -0.31
CA THR A 120 -22.70 -4.78 0.94
C THR A 120 -21.86 -3.52 0.83
N VAL A 121 -21.11 -3.36 -0.26
CA VAL A 121 -20.31 -2.14 -0.49
C VAL A 121 -21.22 -0.92 -0.55
N ALA A 122 -22.33 -0.98 -1.32
CA ALA A 122 -23.31 0.09 -1.40
C ALA A 122 -23.96 0.39 -0.03
N GLY A 123 -24.28 -0.64 0.76
CA GLY A 123 -24.84 -0.50 2.10
C GLY A 123 -23.88 0.14 3.12
N LEU A 124 -22.57 0.12 2.85
CA LEU A 124 -21.55 0.75 3.69
C LEU A 124 -21.19 2.17 3.23
N LYS A 125 -21.51 2.57 2.00
CA LYS A 125 -21.05 3.81 1.34
C LYS A 125 -21.28 5.11 2.14
N LEU A 126 -22.38 5.21 2.89
CA LEU A 126 -22.74 6.41 3.67
C LEU A 126 -22.44 6.27 5.18
N ARG A 127 -21.85 5.15 5.59
CA ARG A 127 -21.49 4.91 6.98
C ARG A 127 -20.06 5.39 7.22
N PRO A 128 -19.69 5.81 8.44
CA PRO A 128 -18.31 6.17 8.77
C PRO A 128 -17.44 4.90 8.93
N VAL A 129 -17.34 4.11 7.87
CA VAL A 129 -16.60 2.84 7.82
C VAL A 129 -15.63 2.91 6.66
N LEU A 130 -14.35 2.72 6.94
CA LEU A 130 -13.32 2.70 5.90
C LEU A 130 -13.36 1.34 5.21
N THR A 131 -13.76 1.30 3.95
CA THR A 131 -13.77 0.06 3.16
C THR A 131 -12.52 -0.04 2.29
N ILE A 132 -11.84 -1.19 2.33
CA ILE A 132 -10.59 -1.41 1.60
C ILE A 132 -10.64 -2.74 0.86
N SER A 133 -10.22 -2.77 -0.41
CA SER A 133 -10.10 -4.02 -1.16
C SER A 133 -9.01 -3.95 -2.24
N PRO A 134 -8.30 -5.05 -2.55
CA PRO A 134 -7.48 -5.14 -3.75
C PRO A 134 -8.27 -5.57 -5.00
N GLN A 135 -9.59 -5.71 -4.91
CA GLN A 135 -10.44 -6.06 -6.05
C GLN A 135 -10.41 -4.94 -7.10
N PRO A 136 -10.09 -5.26 -8.36
CA PRO A 136 -10.14 -4.27 -9.45
C PRO A 136 -11.53 -3.64 -9.59
N GLY A 137 -11.59 -2.32 -9.67
CA GLY A 137 -12.84 -1.56 -9.82
C GLY A 137 -13.66 -1.44 -8.53
N PHE A 138 -13.09 -1.81 -7.38
CA PHE A 138 -13.72 -1.63 -6.07
C PHE A 138 -14.08 -0.17 -5.77
N ALA A 139 -13.23 0.79 -6.17
CA ALA A 139 -13.55 2.20 -6.02
C ALA A 139 -14.82 2.60 -6.81
N MET A 140 -15.00 2.04 -8.01
CA MET A 140 -16.20 2.28 -8.84
C MET A 140 -17.47 1.65 -8.24
N LEU A 141 -17.34 0.61 -7.42
CA LEU A 141 -18.46 0.01 -6.68
C LEU A 141 -18.90 0.85 -5.47
N GLY A 142 -18.24 1.99 -5.22
CA GLY A 142 -18.48 2.84 -4.05
C GLY A 142 -17.65 2.46 -2.83
N GLY A 143 -16.62 1.63 -3.01
CA GLY A 143 -15.60 1.40 -1.99
C GLY A 143 -14.74 2.65 -1.76
N VAL A 144 -14.22 2.81 -0.54
CA VAL A 144 -13.45 4.01 -0.18
C VAL A 144 -12.02 3.94 -0.73
N VAL A 145 -11.34 2.81 -0.54
CA VAL A 145 -9.96 2.60 -1.01
C VAL A 145 -9.83 1.28 -1.76
N GLU A 146 -9.47 1.36 -3.02
CA GLU A 146 -8.97 0.23 -3.79
C GLU A 146 -7.44 0.18 -3.73
N ILE A 147 -6.88 -1.00 -3.49
CA ILE A 147 -5.43 -1.23 -3.44
C ILE A 147 -5.01 -1.90 -4.75
N GLY A 148 -4.38 -1.14 -5.64
CA GLY A 148 -3.75 -1.66 -6.85
C GLY A 148 -2.37 -2.25 -6.57
N GLN A 149 -1.96 -3.21 -7.42
CA GLN A 149 -0.59 -3.72 -7.43
C GLN A 149 0.17 -3.08 -8.59
N THR A 150 1.12 -2.20 -8.27
CA THR A 150 2.13 -1.72 -9.24
C THR A 150 3.45 -2.44 -8.93
N PRO A 151 4.32 -2.72 -9.91
CA PRO A 151 5.60 -3.37 -9.64
C PRO A 151 6.40 -2.62 -8.55
N GLY A 152 6.60 -3.29 -7.41
CA GLY A 152 7.39 -2.78 -6.29
C GLY A 152 6.70 -1.76 -5.36
N ARG A 153 5.42 -1.38 -5.60
CA ARG A 153 4.64 -0.47 -4.73
C ARG A 153 3.13 -0.73 -4.84
N PHE A 154 2.40 -0.54 -3.74
CA PHE A 154 0.94 -0.46 -3.81
C PHE A 154 0.50 0.89 -4.37
N SER A 155 -0.46 0.88 -5.29
CA SER A 155 -1.20 2.09 -5.67
C SER A 155 -2.50 2.15 -4.89
N ILE A 156 -2.90 3.38 -4.53
CA ILE A 156 -4.18 3.63 -3.89
C ILE A 156 -5.08 4.19 -4.97
N VAL A 157 -6.21 3.55 -5.24
CA VAL A 157 -7.22 4.03 -6.17
C VAL A 157 -8.44 4.45 -5.36
N ILE A 158 -8.93 5.65 -5.62
CA ILE A 158 -10.12 6.20 -4.94
C ILE A 158 -11.09 6.75 -5.98
N ASP A 159 -12.37 6.72 -5.64
CA ASP A 159 -13.38 7.53 -6.31
C ASP A 159 -13.53 8.86 -5.56
N ARG A 160 -13.19 9.96 -6.25
CA ARG A 160 -13.15 11.29 -5.62
C ARG A 160 -14.51 11.71 -5.09
N GLN A 161 -15.58 11.39 -5.83
CA GLN A 161 -16.94 11.71 -5.41
C GLN A 161 -17.30 10.95 -4.13
N THR A 162 -16.96 9.65 -4.07
CA THR A 162 -17.13 8.83 -2.87
C THR A 162 -16.39 9.44 -1.70
N VAL A 163 -15.12 9.83 -1.82
CA VAL A 163 -14.36 10.44 -0.70
C VAL A 163 -14.95 11.79 -0.24
N ILE A 164 -15.42 12.63 -1.18
CA ILE A 164 -16.05 13.93 -0.86
C ILE A 164 -17.37 13.73 -0.11
N ASP A 165 -18.19 12.78 -0.55
CA ASP A 165 -19.50 12.51 0.04
C ASP A 165 -19.40 11.61 1.28
N HIS A 166 -18.23 11.01 1.54
CA HIS A 166 -18.03 10.11 2.67
C HIS A 166 -17.91 10.89 3.98
N PRO A 167 -18.48 10.38 5.10
CA PRO A 167 -18.27 10.97 6.41
C PRO A 167 -16.84 10.83 6.97
N LEU A 168 -15.90 10.21 6.22
CA LEU A 168 -14.51 10.03 6.64
C LEU A 168 -13.62 11.09 6.00
N THR A 169 -12.64 11.58 6.75
CA THR A 169 -11.60 12.44 6.19
C THR A 169 -10.33 11.65 5.96
N VAL A 170 -9.96 11.46 4.70
CA VAL A 170 -8.68 10.85 4.31
C VAL A 170 -7.62 11.95 4.18
N SER A 171 -6.46 11.79 4.81
CA SER A 171 -5.43 12.83 4.83
C SER A 171 -4.93 13.19 3.42
N ALA A 172 -4.66 14.47 3.19
CA ALA A 172 -4.12 14.96 1.92
C ALA A 172 -2.80 14.27 1.52
N GLN A 173 -2.00 13.81 2.49
CA GLN A 173 -0.77 13.06 2.23
C GLN A 173 -1.05 11.71 1.57
N LEU A 174 -2.08 11.00 2.02
CA LEU A 174 -2.48 9.72 1.40
C LEU A 174 -3.07 9.96 0.01
N LEU A 175 -3.91 10.99 -0.13
CA LEU A 175 -4.52 11.37 -1.41
C LEU A 175 -3.49 11.80 -2.45
N ALA A 176 -2.41 12.48 -2.05
CA ALA A 176 -1.31 12.87 -2.94
C ALA A 176 -0.56 11.66 -3.55
N MET A 177 -0.73 10.47 -2.97
CA MET A 177 -0.17 9.22 -3.47
C MET A 177 -1.21 8.38 -4.25
N ALA A 178 -2.48 8.83 -4.29
CA ALA A 178 -3.58 8.10 -4.89
C ALA A 178 -3.74 8.40 -6.39
N GLN A 179 -4.18 7.39 -7.12
CA GLN A 179 -4.64 7.48 -8.50
C GLN A 179 -6.17 7.65 -8.49
N GLU A 180 -6.68 8.46 -9.41
CA GLU A 180 -8.13 8.61 -9.59
C GLU A 180 -8.68 7.41 -10.37
N ALA A 181 -9.81 6.86 -9.91
CA ALA A 181 -10.54 5.87 -10.70
C ALA A 181 -11.02 6.51 -12.01
N SER A 182 -10.60 5.96 -13.15
CA SER A 182 -10.98 6.44 -14.49
C SER A 182 -11.86 5.41 -15.20
N GLN A 183 -12.84 5.91 -15.97
CA GLN A 183 -13.81 5.14 -16.75
C GLN A 183 -13.21 4.60 -18.05
#